data_AF-A0A958A2R0-F1
#
_entry.id   AF-A0A958A2R0-F1
#
_cell.length_a   1.000
_cell.length_b   1.000
_cell.length_c   1.000
_cell.angle_alpha   90.00
_cell.angle_beta   90.00
_cell.angle_gamma   90.00
#
_symmetry.space_group_name_H-M   'P 1'
#
loop_
_entity.id
_entity.type
_entity.pdbx_description
1 polymer ?
#
loop_
_entity_poly.entity_id
_entity_poly.type
_entity_poly.pdbx_seq_one_letter_code
_entity_poly.pdbx_strand_id
1 'polypeptide(L)'
;MNNPNGGPSPIKPNQPPQATKPRLAVFKFASCDGCQLALLDAENELLALAGQVEIAYFVEASRRTLAGPYDVSLVEGAITTPEEAERIQEVR
;
A
#
# COMPACT_ATOMS: atom_id res chain seq x y z
N MET A 1 -9.01 19.22 -28.79
CA MET A 1 -9.85 20.44 -28.85
C MET A 1 -10.80 20.39 -27.67
N ASN A 2 -10.84 21.47 -26.88
CA ASN A 2 -11.33 21.53 -25.50
C ASN A 2 -12.86 21.42 -25.39
N ASN A 3 -13.34 20.81 -24.31
CA ASN A 3 -14.75 20.85 -23.91
C ASN A 3 -15.05 22.23 -23.28
N PRO A 4 -15.98 23.05 -23.83
CA PRO A 4 -16.13 24.46 -23.48
C PRO A 4 -16.90 24.77 -22.19
N ASN A 5 -17.39 23.79 -21.43
CA ASN A 5 -18.23 24.04 -20.25
C ASN A 5 -17.60 23.53 -18.94
N GLY A 6 -16.56 24.22 -18.48
CA GLY A 6 -15.93 24.05 -17.17
C GLY A 6 -16.85 24.42 -15.99
N GLY A 7 -17.98 23.74 -15.85
CA GLY A 7 -18.84 23.79 -14.67
C GLY A 7 -18.58 22.60 -13.74
N PRO A 8 -18.63 22.76 -12.41
CA PRO A 8 -18.57 21.63 -11.51
C PRO A 8 -19.70 20.65 -11.81
N SER A 9 -19.34 19.36 -11.97
CA SER A 9 -20.28 18.28 -12.24
C SER A 9 -21.37 18.22 -11.14
N PRO A 10 -22.64 17.94 -11.46
CA PRO A 10 -23.72 17.94 -10.47
C PRO A 10 -23.45 16.88 -9.41
N ILE A 11 -23.38 17.31 -8.14
CA ILE A 11 -23.22 16.43 -6.98
C ILE A 11 -24.44 15.51 -6.93
N LYS A 12 -24.23 14.21 -7.14
CA LYS A 12 -25.28 13.19 -7.03
C LYS A 12 -25.54 12.92 -5.54
N PRO A 13 -26.78 13.11 -5.03
CA PRO A 13 -27.09 12.96 -3.62
C PRO A 13 -27.36 11.48 -3.28
N ASN A 14 -26.32 10.63 -3.27
CA ASN A 14 -26.25 9.41 -2.45
C ASN A 14 -24.91 8.65 -2.55
N GLN A 15 -23.82 9.33 -2.90
CA GLN A 15 -22.52 8.66 -2.94
C GLN A 15 -21.95 8.62 -1.52
N PRO A 16 -21.63 7.43 -0.95
CA PRO A 16 -20.83 7.39 0.27
C PRO A 16 -19.56 8.24 0.03
N PRO A 17 -19.03 8.94 1.05
CA PRO A 17 -17.83 9.74 0.88
C PRO A 17 -16.81 8.87 0.14
N GLN A 18 -16.18 9.40 -0.91
CA GLN A 18 -15.09 8.70 -1.60
C GLN A 18 -14.03 8.40 -0.54
N ALA A 19 -14.12 7.22 0.07
CA ALA A 19 -13.21 6.79 1.09
C ALA A 19 -11.85 6.75 0.40
N THR A 20 -10.90 7.54 0.92
CA THR A 20 -9.52 7.44 0.48
C THR A 20 -9.10 5.98 0.61
N LYS A 21 -8.47 5.43 -0.43
CA LYS A 21 -8.00 4.05 -0.39
C LYS A 21 -7.15 3.84 0.86
N PRO A 22 -7.34 2.74 1.62
CA PRO A 22 -6.48 2.42 2.75
C PRO A 22 -5.01 2.38 2.31
N ARG A 23 -4.12 2.93 3.13
CA ARG A 23 -2.68 2.98 2.87
C ARG A 23 -2.03 1.70 3.39
N LEU A 24 -1.44 0.95 2.48
CA LEU A 24 -0.75 -0.31 2.74
C LEU A 24 0.77 -0.10 2.79
N ALA A 25 1.42 -0.67 3.79
CA ALA A 25 2.87 -0.82 3.87
C ALA A 25 3.28 -2.29 3.93
N VAL A 26 4.39 -2.63 3.28
CA VAL A 26 5.03 -3.96 3.30
C VAL A 26 6.45 -3.81 3.85
N PHE A 27 6.71 -4.42 5.01
CA PHE A 27 8.00 -4.40 5.68
C PHE A 27 8.67 -5.77 5.61
N LYS A 28 9.95 -5.75 5.24
CA LYS A 28 10.80 -6.93 5.17
C LYS A 28 11.84 -6.91 6.30
N PHE A 29 11.95 -8.04 6.98
CA PHE A 29 13.01 -8.39 7.93
C PHE A 29 13.87 -9.54 7.36
N ALA A 30 14.52 -10.35 8.19
CA ALA A 30 15.28 -11.50 7.72
C ALA A 30 14.40 -12.54 7.02
N SER A 31 14.44 -12.56 5.67
CA SER A 31 13.74 -13.51 4.80
C SER A 31 14.59 -13.86 3.58
N CYS A 32 14.20 -14.91 2.84
CA CYS A 32 14.81 -15.32 1.57
C CYS A 32 14.15 -14.69 0.33
N ASP A 33 13.36 -13.62 0.50
CA ASP A 33 12.54 -12.97 -0.55
C ASP A 33 11.39 -13.82 -1.13
N GLY A 34 11.26 -15.10 -0.75
CA GLY A 34 10.26 -16.01 -1.34
C GLY A 34 8.80 -15.64 -1.05
N CYS A 35 8.50 -15.05 0.10
CA CYS A 35 7.13 -14.65 0.47
C CYS A 35 6.68 -13.38 -0.27
N GLN A 36 7.58 -12.41 -0.45
CA GLN A 36 7.31 -11.17 -1.19
C GLN A 36 7.22 -11.42 -2.69
N LEU A 37 8.02 -12.35 -3.22
CA LEU A 37 7.94 -12.76 -4.61
C LEU A 37 6.56 -13.37 -4.92
N ALA A 38 5.99 -14.16 -4.00
CA ALA A 38 4.63 -14.68 -4.17
C ALA A 38 3.55 -13.58 -4.22
N LEU A 39 3.74 -12.46 -3.52
CA LEU A 39 2.84 -11.30 -3.63
C LEU A 39 3.00 -10.58 -4.98
N LEU A 40 4.23 -10.50 -5.49
CA LEU A 40 4.53 -9.88 -6.79
C LEU A 40 4.08 -10.76 -7.97
N ASP A 41 4.18 -12.08 -7.81
CA ASP A 41 3.79 -13.10 -8.80
C ASP A 41 2.26 -13.33 -8.83
N ALA A 42 1.50 -12.71 -7.93
CA ALA A 42 0.04 -12.81 -7.87
C ALA A 42 -0.68 -11.98 -8.96
N GLU A 43 0.00 -11.64 -10.06
CA GLU A 43 -0.52 -11.03 -11.29
C GLU A 43 -1.85 -10.23 -11.16
N ASN A 44 -2.98 -10.86 -11.46
CA ASN A 44 -4.30 -10.22 -11.52
C ASN A 44 -4.82 -9.86 -10.13
N GLU A 45 -4.52 -10.69 -9.14
CA GLU A 45 -4.86 -10.49 -7.74
C GLU A 45 -4.09 -9.29 -7.16
N LEU A 46 -2.82 -9.13 -7.52
CA LEU A 46 -2.02 -7.95 -7.15
C LEU A 46 -2.61 -6.68 -7.77
N LEU A 47 -3.00 -6.73 -9.04
CA LEU A 47 -3.63 -5.60 -9.71
C LEU A 47 -5.00 -5.24 -9.08
N ALA A 48 -5.79 -6.26 -8.73
CA ALA A 48 -7.04 -6.07 -8.01
C ALA A 48 -6.81 -5.43 -6.63
N LEU A 49 -5.78 -5.87 -5.89
CA LEU A 49 -5.39 -5.28 -4.61
C LEU A 49 -4.98 -3.81 -4.77
N ALA A 50 -4.12 -3.48 -5.74
CA ALA A 50 -3.73 -2.10 -6.05
C ALA A 50 -4.94 -1.22 -6.46
N GLY A 51 -6.00 -1.85 -6.99
CA GLY A 51 -7.30 -1.22 -7.22
C GLY A 51 -8.01 -0.76 -5.94
N GLN A 52 -7.76 -1.41 -4.80
CA GLN A 52 -8.45 -1.19 -3.53
C GLN A 52 -7.61 -0.43 -2.49
N VAL A 53 -6.27 -0.51 -2.54
CA VAL A 53 -5.37 0.15 -1.57
C VAL A 53 -4.42 1.15 -2.25
N GLU A 54 -3.90 2.11 -1.48
CA GLU A 54 -2.72 2.86 -1.87
C GLU A 54 -1.49 2.14 -1.31
N ILE A 55 -0.65 1.59 -2.18
CA ILE A 55 0.64 1.01 -1.77
C ILE A 55 1.59 2.17 -1.45
N ALA A 56 1.64 2.55 -0.17
CA ALA A 56 2.39 3.70 0.31
C ALA A 56 3.87 3.36 0.55
N TYR A 57 4.17 2.14 1.00
CA TYR A 57 5.53 1.69 1.26
C TYR A 57 5.71 0.23 0.85
N PHE A 58 6.47 -0.02 -0.22
CA PHE A 58 6.84 -1.37 -0.67
C PHE A 58 8.11 -1.24 -1.52
N VAL A 59 9.26 -1.35 -0.85
CA VAL A 59 10.58 -1.08 -1.46
C VAL A 59 10.86 -1.98 -2.66
N GLU A 60 10.45 -3.24 -2.61
CA GLU A 60 10.75 -4.18 -3.69
C GLU A 60 9.80 -4.05 -4.90
N ALA A 61 8.65 -3.39 -4.74
CA ALA A 61 7.71 -3.12 -5.83
C ALA A 61 7.85 -1.70 -6.41
N SER A 62 8.41 -0.75 -5.65
CA SER A 62 8.38 0.67 -6.01
C SER A 62 9.52 1.47 -5.37
N ARG A 63 10.06 2.41 -6.15
CA ARG A 63 10.98 3.45 -5.64
C ARG A 63 10.26 4.56 -4.87
N ARG A 64 8.95 4.74 -5.13
CA ARG A 64 8.14 5.72 -4.40
C ARG A 64 7.79 5.13 -3.05
N THR A 65 8.21 5.81 -2.00
CA THR A 65 7.81 5.56 -0.62
C THR A 65 7.15 6.81 -0.06
N LEU A 66 6.05 6.62 0.64
CA LEU A 66 5.32 7.67 1.32
C LEU A 66 5.33 7.35 2.81
N ALA A 67 5.70 8.33 3.63
CA ALA A 67 5.67 8.16 5.07
C ALA A 67 4.24 7.87 5.57
N GLY A 68 4.16 7.22 6.73
CA GLY A 68 2.90 6.90 7.40
C GLY A 68 2.10 8.12 7.86
N PRO A 69 0.98 7.91 8.57
CA PRO A 69 0.51 6.62 9.08
C PRO A 69 0.00 5.69 7.96
N TYR A 70 0.08 4.39 8.21
CA TYR A 70 -0.46 3.33 7.35
C TYR A 70 -1.69 2.72 8.02
N ASP A 71 -2.71 2.38 7.23
CA ASP A 71 -3.92 1.73 7.73
C ASP A 71 -3.70 0.23 7.92
N VAL A 72 -2.85 -0.37 7.08
CA VAL A 72 -2.48 -1.79 7.14
C VAL A 72 -0.99 -1.94 6.90
N SER A 73 -0.34 -2.70 7.76
CA SER A 73 1.07 -3.09 7.63
C SER A 73 1.17 -4.61 7.47
N LEU A 74 1.78 -5.07 6.37
CA LEU A 74 2.21 -6.45 6.19
C LEU A 74 3.67 -6.56 6.59
N VAL A 75 3.98 -7.53 7.45
CA VAL A 75 5.35 -7.79 7.90
C VAL A 75 5.73 -9.19 7.45
N GLU A 76 6.86 -9.29 6.77
CA GLU A 76 7.46 -10.58 6.43
C GLU A 76 8.87 -10.75 7.00
N GLY A 77 9.30 -12.00 7.10
CA GLY A 77 10.58 -12.38 7.66
C GLY A 77 10.54 -12.60 9.17
N ALA A 78 11.63 -13.15 9.69
CA ALA A 78 11.82 -13.36 11.11
C ALA A 78 12.58 -12.19 11.75
N ILE A 79 12.33 -11.96 13.04
CA ILE A 79 13.15 -11.06 13.85
C ILE A 79 14.34 -11.88 14.36
N THR A 80 15.53 -11.55 13.88
CA THR A 80 16.78 -12.29 14.13
C THR A 80 17.83 -11.44 14.83
N THR A 81 17.66 -10.12 14.87
CA THR A 81 18.58 -9.19 15.55
C THR A 81 17.86 -8.28 16.57
N PRO A 82 18.60 -7.71 17.54
CA PRO A 82 18.05 -6.70 18.44
C PRO A 82 17.51 -5.45 17.72
N GLU A 83 18.19 -5.00 16.65
CA GLU A 83 17.76 -3.87 15.83
C GLU A 83 16.40 -4.15 15.15
N GLU A 84 16.21 -5.36 14.65
CA GLU A 84 14.93 -5.77 14.07
C GLU A 84 13.81 -5.81 15.14
N ALA A 85 14.15 -6.20 16.37
CA ALA A 85 13.21 -6.22 17.49
C ALA A 85 12.76 -4.81 17.93
N GLU A 86 13.64 -3.81 17.80
CA GLU A 86 13.30 -2.40 18.01
C GLU A 86 12.43 -1.88 16.85
N ARG A 87 12.86 -2.11 15.61
CA ARG A 87 12.18 -1.65 14.39
C ARG A 87 10.76 -2.19 14.25
N ILE A 88 10.48 -3.44 14.65
CA ILE A 88 9.11 -3.98 14.58
C ILE A 88 8.15 -3.29 15.55
N GLN A 89 8.63 -2.69 16.64
CA GLN A 89 7.79 -1.87 17.51
C GLN A 89 7.39 -0.56 16.84
N GLU A 90 8.22 0.00 15.97
CA GLU A 90 7.89 1.22 15.22
C GLU A 90 6.84 0.99 14.12
N VAL A 91 6.67 -0.25 13.67
CA VAL A 91 5.65 -0.64 12.69
C VAL A 91 4.25 -0.75 13.33
N ARG A 92 4.18 -0.93 14.66
CA ARG A 92 2.95 -1.16 15.44
C ARG A 92 2.42 0.11 16.08
#